data_AF-A0AAE1S8D6-F1
#
_entry.id   AF-A0AAE1S8D6-F1
#
_cell.length_a   1.000
_cell.length_b   1.000
_cell.length_c   1.000
_cell.angle_alpha   90.00
_cell.angle_beta   90.00
_cell.angle_gamma   90.00
#
_symmetry.space_group_name_H-M   'P 1'
#
loop_
_entity.id
_entity.type
_entity.pdbx_description
1 polymer ?
#
loop_
_entity_poly.entity_id
_entity_poly.type
_entity_poly.pdbx_seq_one_letter_code
_entity_poly.pdbx_strand_id
1 'polypeptide(L)'
;MASFSSRGPNLITPAILKLDITAPGVNIIAAYTEGNSPSNEVFDNRRTAFNVMSGTSISCPHVSGVVGLLKAIHPDWSPAAIRSALMTTASPIHNTGKTLLDATREDATPFASGSGHIRPNLAADPGLVYDLGVNDYLNFLCASGYDSQAIHTFKQGPLYMSTT
;
A
#
# COMPACT_ATOMS: atom_id res chain seq x y z
N MET A 1 7.11 3.19 -13.45
CA MET A 1 6.93 3.58 -12.06
C MET A 1 7.39 5.01 -11.94
N ALA A 2 6.83 5.79 -11.01
CA ALA A 2 7.26 7.17 -10.83
C ALA A 2 8.68 7.22 -10.26
N SER A 3 9.52 8.14 -10.75
CA SER A 3 10.91 8.30 -10.28
C SER A 3 11.02 8.69 -8.81
N PHE A 4 10.05 9.42 -8.29
CA PHE A 4 10.00 9.86 -6.90
C PHE A 4 9.45 8.80 -5.93
N SER A 5 8.88 7.71 -6.45
CA SER A 5 8.32 6.67 -5.59
C SER A 5 9.47 5.91 -4.91
N SER A 6 9.42 5.79 -3.59
CA SER A 6 10.41 5.02 -2.83
C SER A 6 10.50 3.58 -3.32
N ARG A 7 11.68 2.98 -3.10
CA ARG A 7 12.02 1.62 -3.48
C ARG A 7 12.42 0.83 -2.24
N GLY A 8 12.17 -0.48 -2.26
CA GLY A 8 12.76 -1.39 -1.29
C GLY A 8 14.27 -1.58 -1.50
N PRO A 9 14.91 -2.43 -0.69
CA PRO A 9 14.31 -3.33 0.30
C PRO A 9 13.83 -2.63 1.57
N ASN A 10 13.06 -3.36 2.39
CA ASN A 10 12.77 -2.95 3.76
C ASN A 10 14.06 -2.99 4.58
N LEU A 11 14.54 -1.83 5.03
CA LEU A 11 15.78 -1.74 5.81
C LEU A 11 15.66 -2.28 7.24
N ILE A 12 14.43 -2.39 7.77
CA ILE A 12 14.17 -2.88 9.14
C ILE A 12 14.06 -4.40 9.14
N THR A 13 13.30 -4.96 8.19
CA THR A 13 13.14 -6.41 8.04
C THR A 13 13.34 -6.79 6.58
N PRO A 14 14.58 -7.02 6.13
CA PRO A 14 14.89 -7.31 4.72
C PRO A 14 14.19 -8.55 4.16
N ALA A 15 13.81 -9.51 5.02
CA ALA A 15 13.04 -10.69 4.64
C ALA A 15 11.60 -10.39 4.21
N ILE A 16 11.05 -9.22 4.59
CA ILE A 16 9.71 -8.78 4.19
C ILE A 16 9.85 -7.78 3.06
N LEU A 17 9.45 -8.19 1.86
CA LEU A 17 9.45 -7.34 0.67
C LEU A 17 8.57 -6.09 0.89
N LYS A 18 9.11 -4.93 0.49
CA LYS A 18 8.37 -3.67 0.33
C LYS A 18 8.79 -3.01 -0.99
N LEU A 19 7.90 -2.29 -1.67
CA LEU A 19 6.51 -1.97 -1.33
C LEU A 19 5.54 -3.13 -1.65
N ASP A 20 4.26 -3.05 -1.22
CA ASP A 20 3.30 -4.15 -1.37
C ASP A 20 2.57 -4.16 -2.72
N ILE A 21 2.06 -3.01 -3.16
CA ILE A 21 1.20 -2.87 -4.35
C ILE A 21 1.33 -1.49 -4.98
N THR A 22 1.07 -1.38 -6.28
CA THR A 22 1.10 -0.12 -7.03
C THR A 22 -0.30 0.36 -7.39
N ALA A 23 -0.54 1.67 -7.25
CA ALA A 23 -1.79 2.33 -7.66
C ALA A 23 -1.53 3.70 -8.30
N PRO A 24 -2.49 4.26 -9.08
CA PRO A 24 -2.32 5.56 -9.75
C PRO A 24 -2.00 6.69 -8.76
N GLY A 25 -0.95 7.45 -9.05
CA GLY A 25 -0.53 8.58 -8.20
C GLY A 25 0.27 9.65 -8.93
N VAL A 26 0.24 9.66 -10.26
CA VAL A 26 0.88 10.69 -11.09
C VAL A 26 -0.21 11.40 -11.86
N ASN A 27 -0.21 12.73 -11.81
CA ASN A 27 -1.17 13.59 -12.49
C ASN A 27 -2.63 13.21 -12.21
N ILE A 28 -2.95 13.01 -10.94
CA ILE A 28 -4.31 12.70 -10.50
C ILE A 28 -5.02 14.00 -10.17
N ILE A 29 -6.23 14.15 -10.70
CA ILE A 29 -7.13 15.26 -10.38
C ILE A 29 -7.97 14.92 -9.14
N ALA A 30 -8.03 15.85 -8.18
CA ALA A 30 -8.86 15.72 -6.98
C ALA A 30 -9.33 17.09 -6.48
N ALA A 31 -10.31 17.08 -5.56
CA ALA A 31 -10.82 18.29 -4.93
C ALA A 31 -9.70 19.06 -4.19
N TYR A 32 -9.79 20.39 -4.18
CA TYR A 32 -8.81 21.29 -3.59
C TYR A 32 -9.49 22.45 -2.86
N THR A 33 -8.80 23.01 -1.87
CA THR A 33 -9.37 23.91 -0.84
C THR A 33 -9.88 25.26 -1.35
N GLU A 34 -9.48 25.71 -2.54
CA GLU A 34 -9.68 27.11 -3.02
C GLU A 34 -9.10 28.21 -2.12
N GLY A 35 -8.55 27.89 -0.95
CA GLY A 35 -7.77 28.80 -0.11
C GLY A 35 -6.32 29.00 -0.57
N ASN A 36 -5.75 28.00 -1.23
CA ASN A 36 -4.38 28.00 -1.73
C ASN A 36 -4.34 28.00 -3.26
N SER A 37 -3.23 28.49 -3.81
CA SER A 37 -2.97 28.42 -5.24
C SER A 37 -2.68 26.98 -5.70
N PRO A 38 -3.02 26.60 -6.94
CA PRO A 38 -2.74 25.25 -7.45
C PRO A 38 -1.26 24.89 -7.41
N SER A 39 -0.37 25.88 -7.62
CA SER A 39 1.08 25.68 -7.55
C SER A 39 1.65 25.77 -6.13
N ASN A 40 0.87 26.23 -5.15
CA ASN A 40 1.34 26.66 -3.83
C ASN A 40 2.39 27.79 -3.85
N GLU A 41 2.52 28.50 -4.97
CA GLU A 41 3.42 29.65 -5.09
C GLU A 41 2.72 30.95 -4.71
N VAL A 42 3.49 31.88 -4.12
CA VAL A 42 3.00 33.18 -3.64
C VAL A 42 2.49 34.07 -4.79
N PHE A 43 3.08 33.95 -5.98
CA PHE A 43 2.69 34.72 -7.16
C PHE A 43 1.50 34.12 -7.92
N ASP A 44 1.07 32.90 -7.59
CA ASP A 44 -0.07 32.26 -8.26
C ASP A 44 -1.40 32.67 -7.59
N ASN A 45 -2.12 33.55 -8.25
CA ASN A 45 -3.40 34.05 -7.77
C ASN A 45 -4.60 33.18 -8.18
N ARG A 46 -4.39 32.10 -8.93
CA ARG A 46 -5.49 31.20 -9.34
C ARG A 46 -6.08 30.49 -8.13
N ARG A 47 -7.39 30.27 -8.13
CA ARG A 47 -8.12 29.42 -7.18
C ARG A 47 -9.00 28.45 -7.97
N THR A 48 -9.03 27.20 -7.54
CA THR A 48 -9.70 26.12 -8.24
C THR A 48 -10.21 25.09 -7.26
N ALA A 49 -11.44 24.61 -7.49
CA ALA A 49 -12.03 23.52 -6.74
C ALA A 49 -11.34 22.18 -6.99
N PHE A 50 -10.52 22.06 -8.04
CA PHE A 50 -9.78 20.85 -8.40
C PHE A 50 -8.34 21.13 -8.78
N ASN A 51 -7.41 20.30 -8.31
CA ASN A 51 -5.99 20.38 -8.64
C ASN A 51 -5.45 19.04 -9.13
N VAL A 52 -4.39 19.09 -9.94
CA VAL A 52 -3.68 17.91 -10.44
C VAL A 52 -2.37 17.76 -9.68
N MET A 53 -2.23 16.65 -8.95
CA MET A 53 -1.08 16.40 -8.10
C MET A 53 -0.46 15.02 -8.37
N SER A 54 0.80 14.87 -7.99
CA SER A 54 1.56 13.62 -8.07
C SER A 54 2.18 13.30 -6.72
N GLY A 55 2.16 12.02 -6.33
CA GLY A 55 2.76 11.55 -5.09
C GLY A 55 2.22 10.19 -4.67
N THR A 56 2.98 9.48 -3.85
CA THR A 56 2.49 8.25 -3.18
C THR A 56 1.32 8.56 -2.23
N SER A 57 1.28 9.77 -1.68
CA SER A 57 0.12 10.32 -0.94
C SER A 57 -1.16 10.35 -1.77
N ILE A 58 -1.05 10.32 -3.11
CA ILE A 58 -2.19 10.29 -4.04
C ILE A 58 -2.51 8.87 -4.50
N SER A 59 -1.52 7.96 -4.54
CA SER A 59 -1.75 6.51 -4.69
C SER A 59 -2.47 5.90 -3.48
N CYS A 60 -2.11 6.31 -2.27
CA CYS A 60 -2.68 5.80 -1.02
C CYS A 60 -4.23 5.83 -0.98
N PRO A 61 -4.92 6.96 -1.23
CA PRO A 61 -6.37 7.00 -1.19
C PRO A 61 -7.06 6.12 -2.24
N HIS A 62 -6.44 5.85 -3.39
CA HIS A 62 -6.98 4.87 -4.34
C HIS A 62 -7.04 3.47 -3.72
N VAL A 63 -5.95 3.03 -3.09
CA VAL A 63 -5.90 1.72 -2.41
C VAL A 63 -6.88 1.70 -1.23
N SER A 64 -6.90 2.76 -0.40
CA SER A 64 -7.82 2.86 0.74
C SER A 64 -9.30 2.82 0.33
N GLY A 65 -9.65 3.45 -0.79
CA GLY A 65 -11.02 3.37 -1.35
C GLY A 65 -11.39 1.95 -1.77
N VAL A 66 -10.47 1.24 -2.43
CA VAL A 66 -10.67 -0.17 -2.81
C VAL A 66 -10.77 -1.06 -1.56
N VAL A 67 -9.93 -0.85 -0.55
CA VAL A 67 -10.01 -1.55 0.74
C VAL A 67 -11.38 -1.36 1.38
N GLY A 68 -11.92 -0.13 1.36
CA GLY A 68 -13.28 0.15 1.86
C GLY A 68 -14.36 -0.64 1.13
N LEU A 69 -14.28 -0.72 -0.21
CA LEU A 69 -15.20 -1.52 -1.02
C LEU A 69 -15.07 -3.02 -0.73
N LEU A 70 -13.83 -3.54 -0.66
CA LEU A 70 -13.59 -4.95 -0.34
C LEU A 70 -14.12 -5.31 1.05
N LYS A 71 -13.95 -4.43 2.04
CA LYS A 71 -14.51 -4.64 3.38
C LYS A 71 -16.03 -4.58 3.41
N ALA A 72 -16.67 -3.82 2.51
CA ALA A 72 -18.11 -3.81 2.36
C ALA A 72 -18.64 -5.11 1.71
N ILE A 73 -17.91 -5.68 0.75
CA ILE A 73 -18.26 -6.94 0.07
C ILE A 73 -17.97 -8.15 0.98
N HIS A 74 -16.88 -8.12 1.72
CA HIS A 74 -16.42 -9.18 2.64
C HIS A 74 -16.25 -8.65 4.07
N PRO A 75 -17.35 -8.46 4.83
CA PRO A 75 -17.30 -7.85 6.16
C PRO A 75 -16.50 -8.65 7.19
N ASP A 76 -16.32 -9.94 6.97
CA ASP A 76 -15.61 -10.88 7.83
C ASP A 76 -14.10 -10.94 7.56
N TRP A 77 -13.64 -10.48 6.39
CA TRP A 77 -12.21 -10.51 6.06
C TRP A 77 -11.37 -9.67 7.02
N SER A 78 -10.26 -10.25 7.46
CA SER A 78 -9.26 -9.53 8.23
C SER A 78 -8.54 -8.47 7.36
N PRO A 79 -7.83 -7.50 7.97
CA PRO A 79 -6.95 -6.60 7.22
C PRO A 79 -5.89 -7.33 6.40
N ALA A 80 -5.37 -8.47 6.90
CA ALA A 80 -4.37 -9.27 6.21
C ALA A 80 -4.98 -10.00 5.00
N ALA A 81 -6.20 -10.52 5.13
CA ALA A 81 -6.95 -11.12 4.03
C ALA A 81 -7.20 -10.10 2.90
N ILE A 82 -7.61 -8.87 3.23
CA ILE A 82 -7.80 -7.80 2.23
C ILE A 82 -6.47 -7.44 1.55
N ARG A 83 -5.39 -7.27 2.33
CA ARG A 83 -4.05 -7.03 1.78
C ARG A 83 -3.61 -8.16 0.85
N SER A 84 -3.84 -9.41 1.25
CA SER A 84 -3.55 -10.59 0.43
C SER A 84 -4.34 -10.56 -0.87
N ALA A 85 -5.65 -10.36 -0.83
CA ALA A 85 -6.50 -10.31 -2.01
C ALA A 85 -6.03 -9.24 -3.01
N LEU A 86 -5.65 -8.06 -2.51
CA LEU A 86 -5.09 -6.99 -3.33
C LEU A 86 -3.75 -7.40 -3.97
N MET A 87 -2.85 -8.01 -3.20
CA MET A 87 -1.51 -8.38 -3.66
C MET A 87 -1.55 -9.55 -4.65
N THR A 88 -2.28 -10.64 -4.36
CA THR A 88 -2.31 -11.85 -5.20
C THR A 88 -3.03 -11.65 -6.52
N THR A 89 -3.90 -10.64 -6.62
CA THR A 89 -4.65 -10.32 -7.84
C THR A 89 -4.09 -9.13 -8.62
N ALA A 90 -3.08 -8.43 -8.07
CA ALA A 90 -2.38 -7.36 -8.76
C ALA A 90 -1.65 -7.88 -10.01
N SER A 91 -1.41 -6.99 -10.97
CA SER A 91 -0.72 -7.36 -12.21
C SER A 91 0.63 -6.66 -12.35
N PRO A 92 1.74 -7.41 -12.52
CA PRO A 92 3.02 -6.83 -12.89
C PRO A 92 3.10 -6.49 -14.38
N ILE A 93 2.01 -6.66 -15.14
CA ILE A 93 1.94 -6.48 -16.58
C ILE A 93 1.12 -5.22 -16.89
N HIS A 94 1.62 -4.36 -17.77
CA HIS A 94 0.88 -3.19 -18.25
C HIS A 94 0.03 -3.52 -19.49
N ASN A 95 -0.76 -2.54 -19.93
CA ASN A 95 -1.74 -2.66 -21.01
C ASN A 95 -1.21 -3.17 -22.38
N THR A 96 0.11 -3.23 -22.60
CA THR A 96 0.69 -3.82 -23.84
C THR A 96 1.13 -5.27 -23.69
N GLY A 97 0.85 -5.90 -22.54
CA GLY A 97 1.26 -7.29 -22.28
C GLY A 97 2.72 -7.45 -21.83
N LYS A 98 3.42 -6.35 -21.52
CA LYS A 98 4.81 -6.35 -21.01
C LYS A 98 4.87 -6.01 -19.53
N THR A 99 5.98 -6.33 -18.88
CA THR A 99 6.26 -5.96 -17.49
C THR A 99 6.13 -4.46 -17.27
N LEU A 100 5.60 -4.04 -16.12
CA LEU A 100 5.66 -2.66 -15.68
C LEU A 100 7.10 -2.16 -15.77
N LEU A 101 7.31 -0.98 -16.32
CA LEU A 101 8.65 -0.37 -16.39
C LEU A 101 8.88 0.52 -15.18
N ASP A 102 10.13 0.71 -14.75
CA ASP A 102 10.54 1.78 -13.84
C ASP A 102 10.78 3.09 -14.61
N ALA A 103 11.07 4.18 -13.91
CA ALA A 103 11.39 5.48 -14.51
C ALA A 103 12.64 5.44 -15.40
N THR A 104 13.53 4.46 -15.18
CA THR A 104 14.70 4.18 -16.02
C THR A 104 14.35 3.54 -17.36
N ARG A 105 13.09 3.15 -17.58
CA ARG A 105 12.59 2.36 -18.72
C ARG A 105 13.03 0.89 -18.75
N GLU A 106 13.67 0.42 -17.68
CA GLU A 106 13.90 -1.00 -17.44
C GLU A 106 12.69 -1.64 -16.75
N ASP A 107 12.63 -2.98 -16.74
CA ASP A 107 11.59 -3.72 -16.04
C ASP A 107 11.58 -3.39 -14.54
N ALA A 108 10.40 -3.08 -14.02
CA ALA A 108 10.19 -2.77 -12.61
C ALA A 108 10.33 -4.05 -11.78
N THR A 109 11.25 -4.02 -10.83
CA THR A 109 11.41 -5.10 -9.86
C THR A 109 10.27 -5.10 -8.82
N PRO A 110 10.11 -6.18 -8.04
CA PRO A 110 9.20 -6.19 -6.90
C PRO A 110 9.54 -5.12 -5.84
N PHE A 111 10.80 -4.67 -5.75
CA PHE A 111 11.17 -3.54 -4.88
C PHE A 111 10.61 -2.19 -5.36
N ALA A 112 10.24 -2.08 -6.64
CA ALA A 112 9.65 -0.89 -7.23
C ALA A 112 8.13 -0.93 -7.32
N SER A 113 7.56 -2.10 -7.61
CA SER A 113 6.13 -2.25 -7.92
C SER A 113 5.35 -3.13 -6.94
N GLY A 114 6.03 -3.82 -6.02
CA GLY A 114 5.43 -4.85 -5.17
C GLY A 114 4.87 -5.99 -6.00
N SER A 115 3.64 -6.39 -5.71
CA SER A 115 2.89 -7.35 -6.52
C SER A 115 2.37 -6.79 -7.86
N GLY A 116 2.53 -5.49 -8.10
CA GLY A 116 2.14 -4.83 -9.35
C GLY A 116 0.95 -3.89 -9.22
N HIS A 117 0.32 -3.55 -10.36
CA HIS A 117 -0.79 -2.61 -10.42
C HIS A 117 -2.09 -3.24 -9.87
N ILE A 118 -2.77 -2.51 -9.00
CA ILE A 118 -4.02 -2.93 -8.35
C ILE A 118 -5.13 -3.27 -9.35
N ARG A 119 -5.87 -4.35 -9.09
CA ARG A 119 -7.01 -4.81 -9.91
C ARG A 119 -8.27 -5.01 -9.04
N PRO A 120 -9.03 -3.95 -8.74
CA PRO A 120 -10.11 -3.99 -7.75
C PRO A 120 -11.15 -5.09 -8.00
N ASN A 121 -11.58 -5.27 -9.25
CA ASN A 121 -12.59 -6.28 -9.60
C ASN A 121 -12.12 -7.71 -9.37
N LEU A 122 -10.82 -8.00 -9.57
CA LEU A 122 -10.28 -9.31 -9.27
C LEU A 122 -10.05 -9.51 -7.78
N ALA A 123 -9.64 -8.46 -7.07
CA ALA A 123 -9.45 -8.52 -5.61
C ALA A 123 -10.75 -8.80 -4.85
N ALA A 124 -11.92 -8.57 -5.47
CA ALA A 124 -13.21 -8.92 -4.90
C ALA A 124 -13.47 -10.43 -4.85
N ASP A 125 -12.80 -11.24 -5.67
CA ASP A 125 -12.86 -12.70 -5.60
C ASP A 125 -11.46 -13.30 -5.93
N PRO A 126 -10.54 -13.29 -4.94
CA PRO A 126 -9.16 -13.72 -5.14
C PRO A 126 -9.01 -15.25 -5.18
N GLY A 127 -10.07 -16.01 -4.89
CA GLY A 127 -10.04 -17.46 -4.66
C GLY A 127 -9.39 -17.85 -3.33
N LEU A 128 -8.12 -17.49 -3.12
CA LEU A 128 -7.35 -17.78 -1.91
C LEU A 128 -6.74 -16.51 -1.31
N VAL A 129 -6.66 -16.49 0.02
CA VAL A 129 -6.00 -15.44 0.79
C VAL A 129 -5.00 -16.02 1.78
N TYR A 130 -3.90 -15.29 1.98
CA TYR A 130 -2.93 -15.52 3.04
C TYR A 130 -3.32 -14.67 4.24
N ASP A 131 -4.09 -15.25 5.15
CA ASP A 131 -4.60 -14.54 6.32
C ASP A 131 -3.62 -14.58 7.51
N LEU A 132 -3.65 -13.54 8.34
CA LEU A 132 -2.84 -13.38 9.55
C LEU A 132 -3.66 -12.62 10.60
N GLY A 133 -3.54 -13.07 11.85
CA GLY A 133 -4.14 -12.42 13.02
C GLY A 133 -3.14 -11.56 13.78
N VAL A 134 -3.64 -10.87 14.80
CA VAL A 134 -2.81 -10.04 15.70
C VAL A 134 -1.70 -10.87 16.35
N ASN A 135 -1.98 -12.10 16.76
CA ASN A 135 -1.00 -12.96 17.43
C ASN A 135 0.16 -13.35 16.51
N ASP A 136 -0.04 -13.47 15.20
CA ASP A 136 1.04 -13.74 14.24
C ASP A 136 2.03 -12.58 14.18
N TYR A 137 1.54 -11.34 14.21
CA TYR A 137 2.39 -10.15 14.29
C TYR A 137 3.14 -10.08 15.63
N LEU A 138 2.51 -10.42 16.74
CA LEU A 138 3.16 -10.44 18.05
C LEU A 138 4.26 -11.51 18.12
N ASN A 139 3.99 -12.71 17.57
CA ASN A 139 4.96 -13.78 17.47
C ASN A 139 6.14 -13.38 16.58
N PHE A 140 5.88 -12.69 15.46
CA PHE A 140 6.91 -12.13 14.60
C PHE A 140 7.80 -11.11 15.34
N LEU A 141 7.19 -10.19 16.11
CA LEU A 141 7.95 -9.22 16.93
C LEU A 141 8.79 -9.93 18.00
N CYS A 142 8.23 -10.91 18.69
CA CYS A 142 8.94 -11.73 19.67
C CYS A 142 10.14 -12.44 19.04
N ALA A 143 9.95 -13.11 17.90
CA ALA A 143 11.01 -13.80 17.16
C ALA A 143 12.06 -12.83 16.59
N SER A 144 11.71 -11.56 16.40
CA SER A 144 12.62 -10.50 15.95
C SER A 144 13.40 -9.85 17.11
N GLY A 145 13.25 -10.35 18.35
CA GLY A 145 14.01 -9.89 19.52
C GLY A 145 13.41 -8.69 20.25
N TYR A 146 12.16 -8.32 19.97
CA TYR A 146 11.47 -7.28 20.75
C TYR A 146 11.08 -7.82 22.14
N ASP A 147 11.34 -7.04 23.18
CA ASP A 147 10.96 -7.40 24.54
C ASP A 147 9.46 -7.20 24.82
N SER A 148 9.02 -7.72 25.97
CA SER A 148 7.62 -7.64 26.38
C SER A 148 7.12 -6.22 26.63
N GLN A 149 7.99 -5.29 27.05
CA GLN A 149 7.61 -3.90 27.27
C GLN A 149 7.34 -3.19 25.94
N ALA A 150 8.22 -3.36 24.96
CA ALA A 150 8.06 -2.86 23.61
C ALA A 150 6.80 -3.45 22.95
N ILE A 151 6.58 -4.76 23.08
CA ILE A 151 5.40 -5.42 22.51
C ILE A 151 4.10 -4.92 23.17
N HIS A 152 4.10 -4.64 24.47
CA HIS A 152 2.94 -4.11 25.19
C HIS A 152 2.54 -2.69 24.74
N THR A 153 3.42 -1.95 24.06
CA THR A 153 3.04 -0.67 23.44
C THR A 153 2.08 -0.84 22.25
N PHE A 154 2.09 -2.01 21.60
CA PHE A 154 1.26 -2.30 20.42
C PHE A 154 -0.08 -2.98 20.76
N LYS A 155 -0.18 -3.66 21.91
CA LYS A 155 -1.41 -4.31 22.38
C LYS A 155 -1.53 -4.23 23.90
N GLN A 156 -2.61 -3.63 24.38
CA GLN A 156 -2.97 -3.66 25.80
C GLN A 156 -3.68 -4.99 26.12
N GLY A 157 -3.14 -5.79 27.03
CA GLY A 157 -3.73 -7.07 27.48
C GLY A 157 -2.68 -8.18 27.69
N PRO A 158 -3.08 -9.36 28.25
CA PRO A 158 -2.15 -10.44 28.53
C PRO A 158 -1.48 -10.96 27.25
N LEU A 159 -0.15 -10.99 27.26
CA LEU A 159 0.70 -11.50 26.19
C LEU A 159 0.94 -13.00 26.42
N TYR A 160 0.29 -13.84 25.63
CA TYR A 160 0.63 -15.25 25.55
C TYR A 160 1.75 -15.42 24.52
N MET A 161 2.98 -15.15 24.93
CA MET A 161 4.16 -15.48 24.13
C MET A 161 4.47 -16.96 24.34
N SER A 162 4.30 -17.78 23.30
CA SER A 162 4.74 -19.17 23.33
C SER A 162 6.26 -19.20 23.17
N THR A 163 6.97 -19.50 24.25
CA THR A 163 8.40 -19.84 24.18
C THR A 163 8.52 -21.26 23.63
N THR A 164 8.83 -21.38 22.33
CA THR A 164 9.41 -22.60 21.75
C THR A 164 10.88 -22.37 21.48
#